data_AF-A2DP03-F1
#
_entry.id   AF-A2DP03-F1
#
_cell.length_a   1.000
_cell.length_b   1.000
_cell.length_c   1.000
_cell.angle_alpha   90.00
_cell.angle_beta   90.00
_cell.angle_gamma   90.00
#
_symmetry.space_group_name_H-M   'P 1'
#
loop_
_entity.id
_entity.type
_entity.pdbx_description
1 polymer ?
#
loop_
_entity_poly.entity_id
_entity_poly.type
_entity_poly.pdbx_seq_one_letter_code
_entity_poly.pdbx_strand_id
1 'polypeptide(L)'
;MTDEAPDFALVSTKLGVKESVLRILMDQAPYTDTALWIMAAESNDAFWERVNSLPPLIVLELHKQELLVELTGKDFPDGSIDPFVFDYFQANCISSDIEPIPANPIAIPLTTPEMIVDLLQNTKGWSYDEEEKLWNCADILFDVEALQYMCDAYIGNGNTWINCPYEPIRNEYSRIAEYIEKIDQTFSPALSVIWRKLRQFKYCNSREFVRDMALMLPRSDLKEFDSFEIAPAIVKALGQLMVDAENIVHQNLVPSPHPPIDDITISKAEALSAQMALPFPQRTAFALTPSMISARLGTTAETGQYEKGSLAELLFCDSEGQPIPLPYQNCSIDFPSAPPSSFTRVALRRFVSLVIKENEFNSAPSSVIDILTDLSEGILKNISQDAKRKSKNPQLTQKDIVRITLSDLNLLPNV
;
A
#
# COMPACT_ATOMS: atom_id res chain seq x y z
N MET A 1 -18.42 -26.76 -4.43
CA MET A 1 -17.49 -26.00 -3.56
C MET A 1 -18.31 -25.59 -2.36
N THR A 2 -17.83 -25.85 -1.16
CA THR A 2 -18.55 -25.53 0.09
C THR A 2 -18.59 -24.02 0.28
N ASP A 3 -19.81 -23.52 0.42
CA ASP A 3 -20.21 -22.11 0.58
C ASP A 3 -19.85 -21.58 1.99
N GLU A 4 -18.68 -21.95 2.51
CA GLU A 4 -18.20 -21.48 3.81
C GLU A 4 -17.40 -20.19 3.59
N ALA A 5 -17.92 -19.09 4.12
CA ALA A 5 -17.23 -17.81 4.13
C ALA A 5 -15.80 -17.98 4.70
N PRO A 6 -14.77 -17.39 4.06
CA PRO A 6 -13.39 -17.56 4.50
C PRO A 6 -13.19 -17.04 5.93
N ASP A 7 -12.45 -17.79 6.74
CA ASP A 7 -12.06 -17.37 8.09
C ASP A 7 -11.03 -16.24 7.99
N PHE A 8 -11.52 -15.00 8.06
CA PHE A 8 -10.68 -13.81 7.91
C PHE A 8 -9.60 -13.71 8.99
N ALA A 9 -9.81 -14.23 10.20
CA ALA A 9 -8.79 -14.20 11.25
C ALA A 9 -7.60 -15.11 10.89
N LEU A 10 -7.91 -16.29 10.33
CA LEU A 10 -6.89 -17.23 9.85
C LEU A 10 -6.10 -16.65 8.68
N VAL A 11 -6.79 -16.09 7.68
CA VAL A 11 -6.18 -15.51 6.48
C VAL A 11 -5.35 -14.26 6.84
N SER A 12 -5.88 -13.41 7.72
CA SER A 12 -5.20 -12.22 8.24
C SER A 12 -3.88 -12.59 8.91
N THR A 13 -3.90 -13.61 9.78
CA THR A 13 -2.69 -14.10 10.46
C THR A 13 -1.67 -14.67 9.48
N LYS A 14 -2.14 -15.44 8.48
CA LYS A 14 -1.27 -16.04 7.45
C LYS A 14 -0.57 -14.97 6.61
N LEU A 15 -1.32 -13.96 6.16
CA LEU A 15 -0.83 -12.96 5.23
C LEU A 15 -0.22 -11.73 5.92
N GLY A 16 -0.45 -11.54 7.22
CA GLY A 16 0.01 -10.36 7.95
C GLY A 16 -0.67 -9.07 7.52
N VAL A 17 -1.97 -9.12 7.21
CA VAL A 17 -2.83 -7.98 6.82
C VAL A 17 -4.03 -7.89 7.74
N LYS A 18 -4.66 -6.71 7.90
CA LYS A 18 -5.81 -6.56 8.81
C LYS A 18 -7.05 -7.32 8.32
N GLU A 19 -7.83 -7.88 9.24
CA GLU A 19 -9.13 -8.49 8.90
C GLU A 19 -10.07 -7.53 8.19
N SER A 20 -10.03 -6.24 8.54
CA SER A 20 -10.84 -5.21 7.88
C SER A 20 -10.52 -5.08 6.40
N VAL A 21 -9.25 -5.23 6.00
CA VAL A 21 -8.83 -5.21 4.59
C VAL A 21 -9.44 -6.41 3.86
N LEU A 22 -9.41 -7.61 4.46
CA LEU A 22 -10.00 -8.80 3.85
C LEU A 22 -11.52 -8.71 3.70
N ARG A 23 -12.20 -8.06 4.65
CA ARG A 23 -13.64 -7.80 4.58
C ARG A 23 -13.98 -6.82 3.47
N ILE A 24 -13.27 -5.69 3.38
CA ILE A 24 -13.46 -4.71 2.30
C ILE A 24 -13.15 -5.35 0.94
N LEU A 25 -12.12 -6.20 0.85
CA LEU A 25 -11.78 -6.91 -0.37
C LEU A 25 -12.93 -7.83 -0.81
N MET A 26 -13.52 -8.58 0.10
CA MET A 26 -14.66 -9.45 -0.22
C MET A 26 -15.93 -8.70 -0.60
N ASP A 27 -16.12 -7.50 -0.07
CA ASP A 27 -17.29 -6.65 -0.33
C ASP A 27 -17.16 -5.88 -1.65
N GLN A 28 -15.96 -5.37 -1.94
CA GLN A 28 -15.72 -4.46 -3.06
C GLN A 28 -15.08 -5.12 -4.29
N ALA A 29 -14.50 -6.31 -4.16
CA ALA A 29 -14.00 -7.02 -5.34
C ALA A 29 -15.17 -7.26 -6.32
N PRO A 30 -14.95 -7.08 -7.64
CA PRO A 30 -16.01 -7.24 -8.63
C PRO A 30 -16.69 -8.61 -8.60
N TYR A 31 -15.95 -9.65 -8.19
CA TYR A 31 -16.44 -11.02 -8.10
C TYR A 31 -15.86 -11.75 -6.87
N THR A 32 -16.63 -12.68 -6.31
CA THR A 32 -16.22 -13.45 -5.13
C THR A 32 -15.01 -14.36 -5.41
N ASP A 33 -14.95 -14.98 -6.59
CA ASP A 33 -13.82 -15.80 -7.04
C ASP A 33 -12.51 -15.00 -7.12
N THR A 34 -12.59 -13.73 -7.54
CA THR A 34 -11.49 -12.78 -7.57
C THR A 34 -10.95 -12.51 -6.16
N ALA A 35 -11.84 -12.20 -5.21
CA ALA A 35 -11.43 -11.96 -3.83
C ALA A 35 -10.79 -13.22 -3.21
N LEU A 36 -11.35 -14.39 -3.47
CA LEU A 36 -10.79 -15.67 -3.03
C LEU A 36 -9.41 -15.94 -3.63
N TRP A 37 -9.21 -15.65 -4.92
CA TRP A 37 -7.91 -15.75 -5.58
C TRP A 37 -6.86 -14.82 -4.95
N ILE A 38 -7.22 -13.57 -4.63
CA ILE A 38 -6.31 -12.63 -3.96
C ILE A 38 -5.94 -13.16 -2.56
N MET A 39 -6.93 -13.63 -1.79
CA MET A 39 -6.71 -14.19 -0.44
C MET A 39 -5.94 -15.52 -0.43
N ALA A 40 -5.90 -16.23 -1.55
CA ALA A 40 -5.13 -17.46 -1.69
C ALA A 40 -3.61 -17.25 -1.78
N ALA A 41 -3.12 -16.00 -1.82
CA ALA A 41 -1.71 -15.66 -1.90
C ALA A 41 -0.85 -16.39 -0.85
N GLU A 42 0.41 -16.67 -1.22
CA GLU A 42 1.35 -17.41 -0.37
C GLU A 42 2.12 -16.52 0.62
N SER A 43 2.18 -15.22 0.37
CA SER A 43 2.90 -14.23 1.19
C SER A 43 2.18 -12.86 1.19
N ASN A 44 2.61 -11.98 2.10
CA ASN A 44 2.15 -10.59 2.15
C ASN A 44 2.43 -9.83 0.85
N ASP A 45 3.65 -9.96 0.33
CA ASP A 45 4.06 -9.30 -0.91
C ASP A 45 3.20 -9.77 -2.10
N ALA A 46 3.01 -11.10 -2.22
CA ALA A 46 2.17 -11.67 -3.27
C ALA A 46 0.71 -11.24 -3.12
N PHE A 47 0.19 -11.12 -1.89
CA PHE A 47 -1.15 -10.58 -1.66
C PHE A 47 -1.28 -9.15 -2.20
N TRP A 48 -0.35 -8.26 -1.85
CA TRP A 48 -0.42 -6.87 -2.30
C TRP A 48 -0.16 -6.71 -3.80
N GLU A 49 0.69 -7.54 -4.41
CA GLU A 49 0.82 -7.59 -5.87
C GLU A 49 -0.50 -7.97 -6.55
N ARG A 50 -1.23 -8.94 -6.00
CA ARG A 50 -2.56 -9.32 -6.49
C ARG A 50 -3.60 -8.23 -6.24
N VAL A 51 -3.60 -7.59 -5.06
CA VAL A 51 -4.49 -6.45 -4.77
C VAL A 51 -4.26 -5.32 -5.78
N ASN A 52 -3.01 -4.99 -6.09
CA ASN A 52 -2.66 -3.92 -7.04
C ASN A 52 -3.12 -4.19 -8.47
N SER A 53 -3.67 -5.37 -8.77
CA SER A 53 -4.29 -5.69 -10.06
C SER A 53 -5.79 -5.37 -10.13
N LEU A 54 -6.41 -4.93 -9.03
CA LEU A 54 -7.79 -4.48 -8.96
C LEU A 54 -7.97 -3.04 -9.49
N PRO A 55 -9.23 -2.60 -9.72
CA PRO A 55 -9.53 -1.20 -10.03
C PRO A 55 -8.92 -0.23 -9.02
N PRO A 56 -8.37 0.92 -9.48
CA PRO A 56 -7.63 1.87 -8.64
C PRO A 56 -8.33 2.31 -7.35
N LEU A 57 -9.64 2.57 -7.42
CA LEU A 57 -10.43 3.00 -6.27
C LEU A 57 -10.47 1.94 -5.17
N ILE A 58 -10.59 0.66 -5.55
CA ILE A 58 -10.61 -0.48 -4.63
C ILE A 58 -9.20 -0.65 -4.05
N VAL A 59 -8.16 -0.57 -4.88
CA VAL A 59 -6.76 -0.63 -4.43
C VAL A 59 -6.49 0.43 -3.36
N LEU A 60 -6.87 1.67 -3.62
CA LEU A 60 -6.67 2.78 -2.68
C LEU A 60 -7.41 2.56 -1.37
N GLU A 61 -8.67 2.12 -1.41
CA GLU A 61 -9.44 1.88 -0.18
C GLU A 61 -8.83 0.74 0.66
N LEU A 62 -8.35 -0.33 0.01
CA LEU A 62 -7.69 -1.44 0.70
C LEU A 62 -6.35 -1.03 1.34
N HIS A 63 -5.51 -0.27 0.61
CA HIS A 63 -4.26 0.25 1.16
C HIS A 63 -4.51 1.26 2.28
N LYS A 64 -5.51 2.14 2.13
CA LYS A 64 -5.94 3.07 3.18
C LYS A 64 -6.34 2.31 4.44
N GLN A 65 -7.17 1.28 4.31
CA GLN A 65 -7.59 0.49 5.46
C GLN A 65 -6.42 -0.25 6.12
N GLU A 66 -5.44 -0.75 5.35
CA GLU A 66 -4.23 -1.34 5.91
C GLU A 66 -3.40 -0.32 6.69
N LEU A 67 -3.33 0.92 6.20
CA LEU A 67 -2.61 2.01 6.85
C LEU A 67 -3.39 2.61 8.04
N LEU A 68 -4.70 2.38 8.13
CA LEU A 68 -5.58 2.97 9.15
C LEU A 68 -5.26 2.41 10.53
N VAL A 69 -4.51 3.15 11.34
CA VAL A 69 -4.24 2.76 12.73
C VAL A 69 -5.51 3.03 13.53
N GLU A 70 -6.19 1.98 14.01
CA GLU A 70 -7.32 2.13 14.92
C GLU A 70 -6.83 2.74 16.24
N LEU A 71 -6.99 4.06 16.37
CA LEU A 71 -6.70 4.80 17.59
C LEU A 71 -7.86 4.58 18.56
N THR A 72 -7.97 3.39 19.15
CA THR A 72 -8.95 3.16 20.23
C THR A 72 -8.49 3.87 21.49
N GLY A 73 -8.89 5.12 21.65
CA GLY A 73 -8.56 5.94 22.82
C GLY A 73 -9.41 7.20 22.92
N LYS A 74 -9.66 7.65 24.15
CA LYS A 74 -10.37 8.92 24.47
C LYS A 74 -9.76 10.17 23.81
N ASP A 75 -8.56 10.04 23.24
CA ASP A 75 -7.76 11.14 22.70
C ASP A 75 -8.03 11.41 21.21
N PHE A 76 -8.76 10.54 20.51
CA PHE A 76 -9.17 10.71 19.10
C PHE A 76 -10.64 10.32 18.94
N PRO A 77 -11.59 11.25 19.16
CA PRO A 77 -13.01 10.99 18.98
C PRO A 77 -13.35 10.62 17.53
N ASP A 78 -14.42 9.82 17.35
CA ASP A 78 -15.02 9.58 16.04
C ASP A 78 -15.32 10.92 15.34
N GLY A 79 -14.80 11.09 14.12
CA GLY A 79 -14.92 12.33 13.34
C GLY A 79 -13.70 13.25 13.38
N SER A 80 -12.59 12.83 14.00
CA SER A 80 -11.29 13.46 13.80
C SER A 80 -10.94 13.41 12.31
N ILE A 81 -10.81 14.58 11.66
CA ILE A 81 -10.46 14.65 10.23
C ILE A 81 -9.07 14.04 10.09
N ASP A 82 -8.98 12.92 9.37
CA ASP A 82 -7.72 12.40 8.86
C ASP A 82 -7.31 13.35 7.73
N PRO A 83 -6.32 14.25 7.91
CA PRO A 83 -5.92 15.10 6.81
C PRO A 83 -5.20 14.21 5.81
N PHE A 84 -5.84 13.90 4.68
CA PHE A 84 -5.13 13.30 3.57
C PHE A 84 -4.06 14.31 3.13
N VAL A 85 -2.79 13.96 3.38
CA VAL A 85 -1.61 14.71 2.92
C VAL A 85 -1.73 15.05 1.42
N PHE A 86 -2.47 14.23 0.69
CA PHE A 86 -2.82 14.41 -0.71
C PHE A 86 -3.72 15.62 -0.99
N ASP A 87 -4.78 15.84 -0.20
CA ASP A 87 -5.70 16.99 -0.36
C ASP A 87 -4.94 18.31 -0.15
N TYR A 88 -4.01 18.29 0.81
CA TYR A 88 -3.13 19.42 1.08
C TYR A 88 -2.16 19.72 -0.06
N PHE A 89 -1.59 18.65 -0.65
CA PHE A 89 -0.71 18.75 -1.80
C PHE A 89 -1.45 19.29 -3.03
N GLN A 90 -2.65 18.78 -3.31
CA GLN A 90 -3.47 19.24 -4.42
C GLN A 90 -3.87 20.71 -4.28
N ALA A 91 -4.34 21.11 -3.10
CA ALA A 91 -4.72 22.50 -2.84
C ALA A 91 -3.52 23.46 -2.95
N ASN A 92 -2.33 23.04 -2.52
CA ASN A 92 -1.11 23.82 -2.68
C ASN A 92 -0.70 23.99 -4.16
N CYS A 93 -0.84 22.94 -4.98
CA CYS A 93 -0.61 23.01 -6.42
C CYS A 93 -1.57 23.99 -7.11
N ILE A 94 -2.89 23.86 -6.84
CA ILE A 94 -3.91 24.76 -7.39
C ILE A 94 -3.63 26.22 -6.99
N SER A 95 -3.32 26.47 -5.72
CA SER A 95 -3.00 27.83 -5.24
C SER A 95 -1.75 28.45 -5.87
N SER A 96 -0.89 27.63 -6.48
CA SER A 96 0.35 28.05 -7.11
C SER A 96 0.26 28.13 -8.65
N ASP A 97 -0.94 28.01 -9.23
CA ASP A 97 -1.15 27.84 -10.69
C ASP A 97 -0.33 26.68 -11.29
N ILE A 98 -0.01 25.68 -10.46
CA ILE A 98 0.69 24.47 -10.89
C ILE A 98 -0.36 23.38 -11.01
N GLU A 99 -0.47 22.78 -12.19
CA GLU A 99 -1.35 21.64 -12.40
C GLU A 99 -0.89 20.49 -11.47
N PRO A 100 -1.72 20.06 -10.50
CA PRO A 100 -1.32 19.01 -9.57
C PRO A 100 -1.03 17.74 -10.37
N ILE A 101 0.25 17.35 -10.42
CA ILE A 101 0.63 16.06 -10.97
C ILE A 101 0.12 15.03 -9.94
N PRO A 102 -0.82 14.15 -10.29
CA PRO A 102 -1.33 13.17 -9.35
C PRO A 102 -0.16 12.36 -8.78
N ALA A 103 -0.15 12.19 -7.46
CA ALA A 103 0.87 11.41 -6.74
C ALA A 103 0.89 9.94 -7.18
N ASN A 104 -0.06 9.50 -8.00
CA ASN A 104 0.01 8.23 -8.70
C ASN A 104 -0.84 8.27 -9.99
N PRO A 105 -0.27 8.15 -11.21
CA PRO A 105 -1.07 7.97 -12.43
C PRO A 105 -1.90 6.68 -12.41
N ILE A 106 -1.64 5.78 -11.45
CA ILE A 106 -2.40 4.56 -11.19
C ILE A 106 -3.76 4.84 -10.53
N ALA A 107 -3.96 6.00 -9.89
CA ALA A 107 -5.14 6.31 -9.07
C ALA A 107 -6.38 6.82 -9.84
N ILE A 108 -6.21 7.22 -11.10
CA ILE A 108 -7.28 7.83 -11.91
C ILE A 108 -7.66 6.83 -13.02
N PRO A 109 -8.96 6.51 -13.21
CA PRO A 109 -9.42 5.75 -14.37
C PRO A 109 -8.87 6.37 -15.64
N LEU A 110 -8.17 5.57 -16.46
CA LEU A 110 -7.51 6.05 -17.67
C LEU A 110 -8.48 6.13 -18.85
N THR A 111 -9.59 5.39 -18.75
CA THR A 111 -10.71 5.40 -19.69
C THR A 111 -11.99 5.85 -19.00
N THR A 112 -12.96 6.36 -19.77
CA THR A 112 -14.32 6.65 -19.28
C THR A 112 -15.34 5.68 -19.90
N PRO A 113 -16.51 5.46 -19.28
CA PRO A 113 -17.58 4.65 -19.85
C PRO A 113 -17.96 5.06 -21.28
N GLU A 114 -17.98 6.36 -21.57
CA GLU A 114 -18.28 6.89 -22.91
C GLU A 114 -17.23 6.48 -23.94
N MET A 115 -15.95 6.54 -23.57
CA MET A 115 -14.85 6.08 -24.44
C MET A 115 -14.98 4.59 -24.75
N ILE A 116 -15.39 3.79 -23.76
CA ILE A 116 -15.62 2.34 -23.94
C ILE A 116 -16.82 2.10 -24.86
N VAL A 117 -17.93 2.82 -24.67
CA VAL A 117 -19.10 2.74 -25.56
C VAL A 117 -18.72 3.08 -27.01
N ASP A 118 -17.97 4.15 -27.23
CA ASP A 118 -17.50 4.54 -28.56
C ASP A 118 -16.61 3.46 -29.19
N LEU A 119 -15.72 2.84 -28.40
CA LEU A 119 -14.89 1.73 -28.85
C LEU A 119 -15.73 0.52 -29.26
N LEU A 120 -16.71 0.14 -28.44
CA LEU A 120 -17.55 -1.03 -28.69
C LEU A 120 -18.41 -0.87 -29.95
N GLN A 121 -18.92 0.34 -30.22
CA GLN A 121 -19.65 0.65 -31.46
C GLN A 121 -18.77 0.49 -32.71
N ASN A 122 -17.47 0.73 -32.59
CA ASN A 122 -16.50 0.69 -33.69
C ASN A 122 -15.76 -0.65 -33.80
N THR A 123 -15.87 -1.53 -32.80
CA THR A 123 -15.17 -2.81 -32.73
C THR A 123 -16.05 -3.96 -33.20
N LYS A 124 -15.54 -4.79 -34.11
CA LYS A 124 -16.28 -5.97 -34.61
C LYS A 124 -16.45 -7.03 -33.51
N GLY A 125 -17.65 -7.59 -33.43
CA GLY A 125 -17.97 -8.70 -32.51
C GLY A 125 -18.77 -8.28 -31.28
N TRP A 126 -19.10 -7.00 -31.16
CA TRP A 126 -19.95 -6.45 -30.10
C TRP A 126 -21.31 -6.02 -30.66
N SER A 127 -22.35 -6.23 -29.87
CA SER A 127 -23.71 -5.76 -30.13
C SER A 127 -24.33 -5.28 -28.83
N TYR A 128 -25.16 -4.23 -28.89
CA TYR A 128 -25.85 -3.75 -27.69
C TYR A 128 -27.19 -4.48 -27.52
N ASP A 129 -27.43 -4.99 -26.32
CA ASP A 129 -28.70 -5.59 -25.92
C ASP A 129 -29.56 -4.50 -25.24
N GLU A 130 -30.64 -4.10 -25.91
CA GLU A 130 -31.53 -3.04 -25.44
C GLU A 130 -32.38 -3.46 -24.22
N GLU A 131 -32.64 -4.76 -24.04
CA GLU A 131 -33.49 -5.27 -22.96
C GLU A 131 -32.71 -5.27 -21.64
N GLU A 132 -31.51 -5.85 -21.65
CA GLU A 132 -30.64 -5.93 -20.48
C GLU A 132 -29.80 -4.67 -20.26
N LYS A 133 -29.74 -3.78 -21.27
CA LYS A 133 -28.87 -2.58 -21.32
C LYS A 133 -27.37 -2.93 -21.21
N LEU A 134 -26.98 -4.10 -21.70
CA LEU A 134 -25.62 -4.63 -21.64
C LEU A 134 -25.04 -4.84 -23.05
N TRP A 135 -23.73 -4.97 -23.13
CA TRP A 135 -23.03 -5.31 -24.37
C TRP A 135 -22.89 -6.82 -24.51
N ASN A 136 -23.36 -7.37 -25.62
CA ASN A 136 -23.24 -8.78 -25.96
C ASN A 136 -22.02 -9.02 -26.85
N CYS A 137 -21.19 -10.00 -26.45
CA CYS A 137 -20.20 -10.62 -27.31
C CYS A 137 -20.30 -12.15 -27.20
N ALA A 138 -20.60 -12.82 -28.31
CA ALA A 138 -20.70 -14.29 -28.37
C ALA A 138 -21.62 -14.90 -27.29
N ASP A 139 -22.81 -14.32 -27.13
CA ASP A 139 -23.85 -14.73 -26.18
C ASP A 139 -23.48 -14.50 -24.70
N ILE A 140 -22.48 -13.67 -24.44
CA ILE A 140 -22.05 -13.26 -23.10
C ILE A 140 -22.29 -11.77 -22.95
N LEU A 141 -22.95 -11.39 -21.86
CA LEU A 141 -23.30 -10.00 -21.55
C LEU A 141 -22.21 -9.36 -20.69
N PHE A 142 -21.91 -8.11 -21.00
CA PHE A 142 -20.89 -7.30 -20.36
C PHE A 142 -21.47 -5.93 -20.03
N ASP A 143 -21.30 -5.50 -18.78
CA ASP A 143 -21.53 -4.12 -18.41
C ASP A 143 -20.34 -3.25 -18.82
N VAL A 144 -20.59 -1.96 -19.03
CA VAL A 144 -19.57 -1.01 -19.50
C VAL A 144 -18.50 -0.76 -18.43
N GLU A 145 -18.86 -0.80 -17.16
CA GLU A 145 -17.94 -0.54 -16.04
C GLU A 145 -16.89 -1.66 -15.90
N ALA A 146 -17.31 -2.92 -16.03
CA ALA A 146 -16.43 -4.08 -16.06
C ALA A 146 -15.47 -4.00 -17.25
N LEU A 147 -15.96 -3.64 -18.45
CA LEU A 147 -15.12 -3.45 -19.62
C LEU A 147 -14.13 -2.30 -19.44
N GLN A 148 -14.55 -1.19 -18.81
CA GLN A 148 -13.69 -0.08 -18.44
C GLN A 148 -12.58 -0.56 -17.50
N TYR A 149 -12.91 -1.29 -16.44
CA TYR A 149 -11.93 -1.82 -15.50
C TYR A 149 -10.96 -2.82 -16.14
N MET A 150 -11.41 -3.62 -17.11
CA MET A 150 -10.53 -4.50 -17.88
C MET A 150 -9.54 -3.67 -18.72
N CYS A 151 -10.00 -2.62 -19.39
CA CYS A 151 -9.16 -1.73 -20.19
C CYS A 151 -8.16 -0.95 -19.33
N ASP A 152 -8.61 -0.38 -18.21
CA ASP A 152 -7.74 0.34 -17.27
C ASP A 152 -6.67 -0.60 -16.69
N ALA A 153 -7.04 -1.84 -16.33
CA ALA A 153 -6.10 -2.85 -15.90
C ALA A 153 -5.08 -3.17 -17.01
N TYR A 154 -5.51 -3.27 -18.27
CA TYR A 154 -4.59 -3.52 -19.39
C TYR A 154 -3.55 -2.41 -19.55
N ILE A 155 -4.02 -1.15 -19.58
CA ILE A 155 -3.18 0.04 -19.76
C ILE A 155 -2.23 0.22 -18.57
N GLY A 156 -2.72 -0.07 -17.35
CA GLY A 156 -1.92 -0.10 -16.13
C GLY A 156 -0.99 -1.31 -15.99
N ASN A 157 -0.92 -2.19 -16.99
CA ASN A 157 -0.13 -3.43 -16.98
C ASN A 157 -0.53 -4.43 -15.85
N GLY A 158 -1.78 -4.35 -15.38
CA GLY A 158 -2.43 -5.26 -14.44
C GLY A 158 -3.13 -6.46 -15.10
N ASN A 159 -3.86 -7.24 -14.31
CA ASN A 159 -4.47 -8.50 -14.72
C ASN A 159 -5.89 -8.28 -15.28
N THR A 160 -5.99 -8.21 -16.60
CA THR A 160 -7.24 -7.86 -17.31
C THR A 160 -8.39 -8.83 -17.10
N TRP A 161 -8.11 -10.12 -16.89
CA TRP A 161 -9.15 -11.15 -16.74
C TRP A 161 -9.87 -11.06 -15.41
N ILE A 162 -9.30 -10.44 -14.37
CA ILE A 162 -9.90 -10.38 -13.04
C ILE A 162 -11.25 -9.65 -13.06
N ASN A 163 -11.35 -8.60 -13.87
CA ASN A 163 -12.58 -7.81 -14.00
C ASN A 163 -13.54 -8.36 -15.06
N CYS A 164 -13.26 -9.52 -15.67
CA CYS A 164 -14.07 -10.07 -16.76
C CYS A 164 -15.35 -10.73 -16.23
N PRO A 165 -16.57 -10.36 -16.68
CA PRO A 165 -17.83 -11.00 -16.26
C PRO A 165 -17.94 -12.51 -16.57
N TYR A 166 -17.19 -13.00 -17.55
CA TYR A 166 -17.22 -14.39 -17.94
C TYR A 166 -16.34 -15.26 -17.03
N GLU A 167 -16.97 -15.94 -16.08
CA GLU A 167 -16.33 -16.80 -15.07
C GLU A 167 -15.30 -17.80 -15.65
N PRO A 168 -15.56 -18.51 -16.78
CA PRO A 168 -14.57 -19.42 -17.35
C PRO A 168 -13.26 -18.74 -17.76
N ILE A 169 -13.30 -17.49 -18.25
CA ILE A 169 -12.07 -16.72 -18.50
C ILE A 169 -11.37 -16.40 -17.18
N ARG A 170 -12.09 -15.89 -16.18
CA ARG A 170 -11.51 -15.52 -14.88
C ARG A 170 -10.80 -16.71 -14.23
N ASN A 171 -11.48 -17.84 -14.12
CA ASN A 171 -10.97 -19.04 -13.46
C ASN A 171 -9.74 -19.60 -14.18
N GLU A 172 -9.81 -19.74 -15.51
CA GLU A 172 -8.72 -20.34 -16.28
C GLU A 172 -7.47 -19.46 -16.31
N TYR A 173 -7.65 -18.16 -16.51
CA TYR A 173 -6.52 -17.24 -16.56
C TYR A 173 -5.89 -17.05 -15.18
N SER A 174 -6.69 -17.05 -14.11
CA SER A 174 -6.18 -17.02 -12.74
C SER A 174 -5.41 -18.28 -12.39
N ARG A 175 -5.92 -19.45 -12.78
CA ARG A 175 -5.20 -20.74 -12.62
C ARG A 175 -3.86 -20.74 -13.35
N ILE A 176 -3.83 -20.23 -14.59
CA ILE A 176 -2.59 -20.08 -15.35
C ILE A 176 -1.63 -19.11 -14.66
N ALA A 177 -2.12 -17.96 -14.19
CA ALA A 177 -1.33 -16.95 -13.49
C ALA A 177 -0.67 -17.53 -12.21
N GLU A 178 -1.43 -18.23 -11.37
CA GLU A 178 -0.92 -18.90 -10.17
C GLU A 178 0.16 -19.92 -10.47
N TYR A 179 0.02 -20.65 -11.59
CA TYR A 179 1.04 -21.60 -12.00
C TYR A 179 2.32 -20.89 -12.45
N ILE A 180 2.19 -19.82 -13.24
CA ILE A 180 3.33 -19.02 -13.71
C ILE A 180 4.11 -18.39 -12.54
N GLU A 181 3.42 -17.91 -11.51
CA GLU A 181 4.04 -17.34 -10.30
C GLU A 181 4.98 -18.35 -9.58
N LYS A 182 4.72 -19.65 -9.72
CA LYS A 182 5.50 -20.73 -9.09
C LYS A 182 6.70 -21.19 -9.93
N ILE A 183 6.83 -20.69 -11.15
CA ILE A 183 7.92 -21.09 -12.06
C ILE A 183 9.21 -20.34 -11.70
N ASP A 184 10.34 -21.02 -11.86
CA ASP A 184 11.66 -20.43 -11.65
C ASP A 184 11.85 -19.13 -12.47
N GLN A 185 12.27 -18.07 -11.78
CA GLN A 185 12.53 -16.75 -12.33
C GLN A 185 13.70 -16.72 -13.33
N THR A 186 14.50 -17.78 -13.42
CA THR A 186 15.49 -17.94 -14.51
C THR A 186 14.87 -17.87 -15.91
N PHE A 187 13.56 -18.11 -16.04
CA PHE A 187 12.80 -17.98 -17.29
C PHE A 187 12.15 -16.59 -17.50
N SER A 188 12.47 -15.58 -16.69
CA SER A 188 11.79 -14.27 -16.65
C SER A 188 11.47 -13.65 -18.04
N PRO A 189 12.38 -13.60 -19.04
CA PRO A 189 12.05 -13.05 -20.35
C PRO A 189 10.94 -13.82 -21.08
N ALA A 190 10.92 -15.16 -20.98
CA ALA A 190 9.90 -15.98 -21.62
C ALA A 190 8.56 -15.91 -20.85
N LEU A 191 8.61 -15.87 -19.51
CA LEU A 191 7.43 -15.64 -18.67
C LEU A 191 6.78 -14.29 -18.96
N SER A 192 7.57 -13.24 -19.19
CA SER A 192 7.05 -11.91 -19.55
C SER A 192 6.21 -11.93 -20.84
N VAL A 193 6.57 -12.77 -21.82
CA VAL A 193 5.84 -12.93 -23.07
C VAL A 193 4.48 -13.59 -22.83
N ILE A 194 4.43 -14.57 -21.93
CA ILE A 194 3.20 -15.28 -21.57
C ILE A 194 2.28 -14.38 -20.76
N TRP A 195 2.82 -13.64 -19.78
CA TRP A 195 2.08 -12.62 -19.04
C TRP A 195 1.43 -11.59 -19.98
N ARG A 196 2.18 -11.09 -20.97
CA ARG A 196 1.63 -10.19 -21.99
C ARG A 196 0.51 -10.85 -22.80
N LYS A 197 0.67 -12.13 -23.19
CA LYS A 197 -0.36 -12.88 -23.92
C LYS A 197 -1.62 -13.12 -23.10
N LEU A 198 -1.51 -13.34 -21.79
CA LEU A 198 -2.65 -13.43 -20.88
C LEU A 198 -3.38 -12.08 -20.83
N ARG A 199 -2.66 -10.98 -20.58
CA ARG A 199 -3.28 -9.64 -20.54
C ARG A 199 -4.01 -9.27 -21.83
N GLN A 200 -3.48 -9.70 -22.97
CA GLN A 200 -4.06 -9.46 -24.30
C GLN A 200 -5.14 -10.45 -24.74
N PHE A 201 -5.59 -11.35 -23.86
CA PHE A 201 -6.50 -12.44 -24.20
C PHE A 201 -6.04 -13.20 -25.47
N LYS A 202 -4.88 -13.87 -25.43
CA LYS A 202 -4.34 -14.62 -26.58
C LYS A 202 -4.47 -16.14 -26.47
N TYR A 203 -4.98 -16.67 -25.36
CA TYR A 203 -5.12 -18.11 -25.13
C TYR A 203 -6.59 -18.52 -25.21
N CYS A 204 -6.98 -19.16 -26.31
CA CYS A 204 -8.35 -19.67 -26.47
C CYS A 204 -8.49 -21.09 -25.93
N ASN A 205 -7.40 -21.84 -25.85
CA ASN A 205 -7.42 -23.23 -25.43
C ASN A 205 -6.08 -23.69 -24.87
N SER A 206 -6.15 -24.82 -24.20
CA SER A 206 -5.07 -25.62 -23.63
C SER A 206 -3.89 -25.81 -24.57
N ARG A 207 -4.12 -26.10 -25.86
CA ARG A 207 -3.04 -26.39 -26.81
C ARG A 207 -2.17 -25.17 -27.08
N GLU A 208 -2.76 -23.98 -27.14
CA GLU A 208 -2.03 -22.74 -27.37
C GLU A 208 -1.15 -22.40 -26.17
N PHE A 209 -1.69 -22.51 -24.96
CA PHE A 209 -0.95 -22.29 -23.73
C PHE A 209 0.18 -23.32 -23.54
N VAL A 210 -0.14 -24.61 -23.62
CA VAL A 210 0.84 -25.70 -23.45
C VAL A 210 1.94 -25.63 -24.50
N ARG A 211 1.64 -25.22 -25.74
CA ARG A 211 2.66 -25.04 -26.78
C ARG A 211 3.69 -23.98 -26.38
N ASP A 212 3.23 -22.85 -25.84
CA ASP A 212 4.11 -21.74 -25.45
C ASP A 212 4.90 -22.09 -24.18
N MET A 213 4.27 -22.78 -23.22
CA MET A 213 4.90 -23.25 -21.97
C MET A 213 5.90 -24.38 -22.18
N ALA A 214 5.67 -25.26 -23.16
CA ALA A 214 6.53 -26.40 -23.46
C ALA A 214 7.95 -26.00 -23.93
N LEU A 215 8.18 -24.71 -24.19
CA LEU A 215 9.50 -24.16 -24.48
C LEU A 215 10.37 -23.98 -23.23
N MET A 216 9.75 -23.94 -22.04
CA MET A 216 10.45 -23.75 -20.75
C MET A 216 10.35 -24.99 -19.87
N LEU A 217 9.19 -25.66 -19.88
CA LEU A 217 8.90 -26.80 -19.01
C LEU A 217 8.54 -28.04 -19.83
N PRO A 218 8.85 -29.24 -19.34
CA PRO A 218 8.45 -30.47 -20.01
C PRO A 218 6.92 -30.62 -19.96
N ARG A 219 6.33 -31.14 -21.05
CA ARG A 219 4.87 -31.33 -21.16
C ARG A 219 4.26 -32.18 -20.05
N SER A 220 5.05 -33.03 -19.38
CA SER A 220 4.59 -33.81 -18.23
C SER A 220 4.06 -32.94 -17.09
N ASP A 221 4.61 -31.74 -16.96
CA ASP A 221 4.37 -30.83 -15.84
C ASP A 221 3.20 -29.88 -16.13
N LEU A 222 2.66 -29.94 -17.35
CA LEU A 222 1.58 -29.07 -17.85
C LEU A 222 0.24 -29.81 -17.98
N LYS A 223 0.15 -31.07 -17.55
CA LYS A 223 -1.04 -31.92 -17.71
C LYS A 223 -2.31 -31.36 -17.08
N GLU A 224 -2.18 -30.53 -16.04
CA GLU A 224 -3.34 -29.92 -15.38
C GLU A 224 -4.08 -28.91 -16.27
N PHE A 225 -3.43 -28.45 -17.35
CA PHE A 225 -3.98 -27.51 -18.32
C PHE A 225 -4.48 -28.17 -19.61
N ASP A 226 -4.68 -29.50 -19.67
CA ASP A 226 -5.04 -30.20 -20.91
C ASP A 226 -6.51 -30.01 -21.37
N SER A 227 -7.35 -29.31 -20.60
CA SER A 227 -8.81 -29.40 -20.74
C SER A 227 -9.61 -28.08 -20.82
N PHE A 228 -8.97 -26.91 -20.80
CA PHE A 228 -9.70 -25.65 -20.97
C PHE A 228 -9.88 -25.25 -22.44
N GLU A 229 -11.07 -24.74 -22.74
CA GLU A 229 -11.47 -24.20 -24.04
C GLU A 229 -12.44 -23.03 -23.81
N ILE A 230 -12.13 -21.88 -24.40
CA ILE A 230 -12.97 -20.69 -24.37
C ILE A 230 -13.16 -20.23 -25.82
N ALA A 231 -14.36 -19.73 -26.12
CA ALA A 231 -14.75 -19.42 -27.49
C ALA A 231 -13.77 -18.41 -28.14
N PRO A 232 -13.22 -18.69 -29.34
CA PRO A 232 -12.25 -17.80 -29.97
C PRO A 232 -12.82 -16.41 -30.31
N ALA A 233 -14.14 -16.31 -30.49
CA ALA A 233 -14.82 -15.05 -30.81
C ALA A 233 -14.69 -14.03 -29.67
N ILE A 234 -15.01 -14.43 -28.44
CA ILE A 234 -14.90 -13.57 -27.24
C ILE A 234 -13.44 -13.19 -26.96
N VAL A 235 -12.51 -14.15 -27.03
CA VAL A 235 -11.08 -13.90 -26.80
C VAL A 235 -10.53 -12.87 -27.79
N LYS A 236 -10.91 -13.00 -29.06
CA LYS A 236 -10.51 -12.05 -30.11
C LYS A 236 -11.14 -10.67 -29.91
N ALA A 237 -12.42 -10.60 -29.55
CA ALA A 237 -13.12 -9.35 -29.33
C ALA A 237 -12.55 -8.58 -28.12
N LEU A 238 -12.34 -9.27 -26.98
CA LEU A 238 -11.71 -8.70 -25.79
C LEU A 238 -10.27 -8.26 -26.07
N GLY A 239 -9.46 -9.13 -26.70
CA GLY A 239 -8.08 -8.78 -27.04
C GLY A 239 -7.96 -7.59 -27.99
N GLN A 240 -8.93 -7.40 -28.90
CA GLN A 240 -9.00 -6.22 -29.76
C GLN A 240 -9.38 -4.96 -28.97
N LEU A 241 -10.39 -5.06 -28.10
CA LEU A 241 -10.82 -3.95 -27.23
C LEU A 241 -9.68 -3.41 -26.37
N MET A 242 -8.89 -4.29 -25.74
CA MET A 242 -7.74 -3.90 -24.91
C MET A 242 -6.72 -3.05 -25.71
N VAL A 243 -6.38 -3.51 -26.92
CA VAL A 243 -5.41 -2.83 -27.79
C VAL A 243 -5.96 -1.49 -28.28
N ASP A 244 -7.25 -1.43 -28.63
CA ASP A 244 -7.86 -0.19 -29.11
C ASP A 244 -8.00 0.85 -27.99
N ALA A 245 -8.31 0.43 -26.77
CA ALA A 245 -8.34 1.30 -25.59
C ALA A 245 -6.96 1.90 -25.27
N GLU A 246 -5.92 1.07 -25.26
CA GLU A 246 -4.53 1.52 -25.06
C GLU A 246 -4.11 2.54 -26.12
N ASN A 247 -4.46 2.30 -27.40
CA ASN A 247 -4.17 3.23 -28.48
C ASN A 247 -4.87 4.59 -28.31
N ILE A 248 -6.13 4.60 -27.91
CA ILE A 248 -6.91 5.84 -27.70
C ILE A 248 -6.34 6.64 -26.52
N VAL A 249 -6.04 5.99 -25.40
CA VAL A 249 -5.48 6.68 -24.22
C VAL A 249 -4.10 7.25 -24.54
N HIS A 250 -3.25 6.51 -25.24
CA HIS A 250 -1.95 7.03 -25.68
C HIS A 250 -2.04 8.19 -26.69
N GLN A 251 -3.11 8.26 -27.49
CA GLN A 251 -3.37 9.37 -28.41
C GLN A 251 -3.98 10.59 -27.71
N ASN A 252 -4.70 10.38 -26.60
CA ASN A 252 -5.48 11.39 -25.89
C ASN A 252 -4.95 11.71 -24.48
N LEU A 253 -3.64 11.63 -24.23
CA LEU A 253 -3.02 12.04 -22.96
C LEU A 253 -3.26 13.54 -22.66
N VAL A 254 -4.46 13.84 -22.16
CA VAL A 254 -4.85 15.06 -21.48
C VAL A 254 -5.12 14.63 -20.03
N PRO A 255 -4.54 15.31 -19.03
CA PRO A 255 -4.80 14.96 -17.63
C PRO A 255 -6.30 15.06 -17.33
N SER A 256 -6.82 14.06 -16.61
CA SER A 256 -8.23 14.02 -16.19
C SER A 256 -8.54 15.20 -15.27
N PRO A 257 -9.69 15.90 -15.44
CA PRO A 257 -10.06 17.01 -14.58
C PRO A 257 -10.30 16.52 -13.14
N HIS A 258 -9.62 17.13 -12.18
CA HIS A 258 -9.79 16.83 -10.75
C HIS A 258 -11.20 17.20 -10.25
N PRO A 259 -11.73 16.46 -9.26
CA PRO A 259 -12.93 16.89 -8.57
C PRO A 259 -12.71 18.28 -7.92
N PRO A 260 -13.74 19.14 -7.83
CA PRO A 260 -13.61 20.47 -7.26
C PRO A 260 -13.25 20.37 -5.77
N ILE A 261 -12.11 20.96 -5.40
CA ILE A 261 -11.68 21.12 -4.00
C ILE A 261 -12.58 22.18 -3.33
N ASP A 262 -12.97 21.97 -2.08
CA ASP A 262 -13.78 22.93 -1.35
C ASP A 262 -13.02 24.24 -1.03
N ASP A 263 -13.76 25.35 -0.95
CA ASP A 263 -13.21 26.70 -0.76
C ASP A 263 -12.39 26.86 0.52
N ILE A 264 -12.67 26.06 1.56
CA ILE A 264 -11.97 26.12 2.84
C ILE A 264 -10.58 25.50 2.69
N THR A 265 -10.49 24.35 2.03
CA THR A 265 -9.22 23.68 1.74
C THR A 265 -8.33 24.55 0.84
N ILE A 266 -8.91 25.22 -0.17
CA ILE A 266 -8.20 26.21 -1.01
C ILE A 266 -7.67 27.36 -0.15
N SER A 267 -8.51 27.97 0.69
CA SER A 267 -8.13 29.09 1.55
C SER A 267 -7.01 28.73 2.54
N LYS A 268 -7.06 27.52 3.12
CA LYS A 268 -6.02 27.02 4.02
C LYS A 268 -4.68 26.80 3.29
N ALA A 269 -4.72 26.29 2.05
CA ALA A 269 -3.53 26.09 1.25
C ALA A 269 -2.89 27.41 0.81
N GLU A 270 -3.68 28.39 0.36
CA GLU A 270 -3.22 29.75 0.04
C GLU A 270 -2.57 30.42 1.25
N ALA A 271 -3.18 30.30 2.44
CA ALA A 271 -2.65 30.85 3.67
C ALA A 271 -1.30 30.23 4.06
N LEU A 272 -1.14 28.91 3.93
CA LEU A 272 0.16 28.27 4.17
C LEU A 272 1.19 28.68 3.11
N SER A 273 0.83 28.68 1.83
CA SER A 273 1.72 29.07 0.74
C SER A 273 2.27 30.48 0.97
N ALA A 274 1.40 31.42 1.34
CA ALA A 274 1.78 32.78 1.73
C ALA A 274 2.74 32.81 2.95
N GLN A 275 2.53 31.96 3.94
CA GLN A 275 3.42 31.83 5.10
C GLN A 275 4.78 31.22 4.75
N MET A 276 4.80 30.21 3.86
CA MET A 276 6.04 29.54 3.44
C MET A 276 6.89 30.43 2.54
N ALA A 277 6.29 31.38 1.83
CA ALA A 277 6.98 32.41 1.06
C ALA A 277 7.72 33.44 1.95
N LEU A 278 7.33 33.60 3.22
CA LEU A 278 7.99 34.52 4.15
C LEU A 278 9.31 33.92 4.70
N PRO A 279 10.33 34.74 5.01
CA PRO A 279 11.50 34.30 5.75
C PRO A 279 11.10 33.65 7.08
N PHE A 280 11.79 32.57 7.49
CA PHE A 280 11.45 31.78 8.69
C PHE A 280 11.07 32.60 9.95
N PRO A 281 11.78 33.70 10.29
CA PRO A 281 11.44 34.53 11.47
C PRO A 281 10.15 35.34 11.34
N GLN A 282 9.63 35.50 10.13
CA GLN A 282 8.45 36.31 9.79
C GLN A 282 7.22 35.45 9.52
N ARG A 283 7.35 34.11 9.60
CA ARG A 283 6.25 33.17 9.45
C ARG A 283 5.43 33.16 10.75
N THR A 284 4.35 33.92 10.78
CA THR A 284 3.43 33.98 11.93
C THR A 284 2.79 32.63 12.24
N ALA A 285 2.73 31.72 11.25
CA ALA A 285 2.32 30.34 11.46
C ALA A 285 3.18 29.61 12.52
N PHE A 286 4.49 29.88 12.61
CA PHE A 286 5.39 29.20 13.55
C PHE A 286 5.65 29.99 14.84
N ALA A 287 5.07 31.18 14.98
CA ALA A 287 5.16 31.95 16.20
C ALA A 287 4.29 31.31 17.30
N LEU A 288 4.87 31.12 18.49
CA LEU A 288 4.12 30.68 19.67
C LEU A 288 3.13 31.78 20.07
N THR A 289 1.84 31.60 19.72
CA THR A 289 0.78 32.53 20.09
C THR A 289 0.29 32.26 21.53
N PRO A 290 -0.30 33.25 22.22
CA PRO A 290 -0.91 33.05 23.53
C PRO A 290 -2.02 31.98 23.52
N SER A 291 -2.75 31.82 22.41
CA SER A 291 -3.74 30.77 22.23
C SER A 291 -3.10 29.39 22.12
N MET A 292 -1.96 29.24 21.42
CA MET A 292 -1.17 27.99 21.43
C MET A 292 -0.64 27.63 22.82
N ILE A 293 -0.18 28.63 23.58
CA ILE A 293 0.32 28.41 24.94
C ILE A 293 -0.83 27.99 25.86
N SER A 294 -1.97 28.69 25.79
CA SER A 294 -3.15 28.38 26.59
C SER A 294 -3.67 26.97 26.29
N ALA A 295 -3.71 26.61 25.00
CA ALA A 295 -4.13 25.29 24.55
C ALA A 295 -3.13 24.20 24.99
N ARG A 296 -1.81 24.43 24.92
CA ARG A 296 -0.79 23.52 25.48
C ARG A 296 -0.87 23.34 26.99
N LEU A 297 -1.30 24.37 27.71
CA LEU A 297 -1.46 24.34 29.16
C LEU A 297 -2.81 23.76 29.61
N GLY A 298 -3.68 23.34 28.67
CA GLY A 298 -5.02 22.86 28.98
C GLY A 298 -5.94 23.92 29.59
N THR A 299 -5.61 25.19 29.38
CA THR A 299 -6.38 26.34 29.86
C THR A 299 -7.21 26.90 28.72
N THR A 300 -8.51 27.14 28.96
CA THR A 300 -9.36 27.86 28.00
C THR A 300 -8.83 29.28 27.86
N ALA A 301 -8.32 29.62 26.67
CA ALA A 301 -7.97 31.00 26.35
C ALA A 301 -9.23 31.87 26.45
N GLU A 302 -9.14 33.05 27.07
CA GLU A 302 -10.27 33.97 27.28
C GLU A 302 -11.00 34.37 25.98
N THR A 303 -10.34 34.23 24.82
CA THR A 303 -10.90 34.57 23.50
C THR A 303 -11.37 33.40 22.65
N GLY A 304 -11.23 32.15 23.11
CA GLY A 304 -11.83 30.97 22.46
C GLY A 304 -11.49 30.68 20.99
N GLN A 305 -10.72 31.52 20.29
CA GLN A 305 -10.43 31.41 18.87
C GLN A 305 -8.93 31.55 18.63
N TYR A 306 -8.37 30.66 17.79
CA TYR A 306 -7.00 30.79 17.32
C TYR A 306 -6.85 32.05 16.45
N GLU A 307 -5.62 32.57 16.35
CA GLU A 307 -5.37 33.72 15.47
C GLU A 307 -5.54 33.30 14.01
N LYS A 308 -6.26 34.10 13.22
CA LYS A 308 -6.57 33.79 11.83
C LYS A 308 -5.30 33.70 10.98
N GLY A 309 -5.11 32.60 10.27
CA GLY A 309 -3.92 32.25 9.49
C GLY A 309 -2.75 31.70 10.32
N SER A 310 -2.95 31.45 11.62
CA SER A 310 -1.93 30.78 12.44
C SER A 310 -1.92 29.27 12.18
N LEU A 311 -0.77 28.62 12.40
CA LEU A 311 -0.68 27.15 12.31
C LEU A 311 -1.65 26.48 13.28
N ALA A 312 -1.98 27.14 14.39
CA ALA A 312 -2.93 26.61 15.36
C ALA A 312 -4.36 26.60 14.83
N GLU A 313 -4.79 27.63 14.11
CA GLU A 313 -6.08 27.62 13.40
C GLU A 313 -6.07 26.59 12.27
N LEU A 314 -4.97 26.48 11.53
CA LEU A 314 -4.84 25.54 10.41
C LEU A 314 -4.88 24.06 10.87
N LEU A 315 -4.24 23.74 12.00
CA LEU A 315 -4.10 22.36 12.50
C LEU A 315 -5.17 21.96 13.52
N PHE A 316 -5.76 22.91 14.24
CA PHE A 316 -6.62 22.63 15.39
C PHE A 316 -7.98 23.34 15.31
N CYS A 317 -8.40 23.81 14.13
CA CYS A 317 -9.81 24.16 13.88
C CYS A 317 -10.47 23.20 12.89
N ASP A 318 -11.76 22.94 13.12
CA ASP A 318 -12.61 22.23 12.18
C ASP A 318 -12.95 23.07 10.94
N SER A 319 -13.77 22.51 10.04
CA SER A 319 -14.26 23.17 8.83
C SER A 319 -15.16 24.39 9.11
N GLU A 320 -15.68 24.53 10.32
CA GLU A 320 -16.50 25.68 10.76
C GLU A 320 -15.67 26.74 11.51
N GLY A 321 -14.34 26.54 11.60
CA GLY A 321 -13.41 27.42 12.29
C GLY A 321 -13.45 27.30 13.82
N GLN A 322 -14.09 26.25 14.36
CA GLN A 322 -14.15 26.01 15.79
C GLN A 322 -12.89 25.27 16.26
N PRO A 323 -12.31 25.65 17.42
CA PRO A 323 -11.17 24.95 17.98
C PRO A 323 -11.55 23.51 18.35
N ILE A 324 -10.80 22.57 17.80
CA ILE A 324 -10.85 21.16 18.15
C ILE A 324 -10.18 20.99 19.52
N PRO A 325 -10.77 20.26 20.47
CA PRO A 325 -10.17 20.04 21.79
C PRO A 325 -8.80 19.36 21.63
N LEU A 326 -7.74 20.02 22.10
CA LEU A 326 -6.42 19.39 22.17
C LEU A 326 -6.45 18.23 23.17
N PRO A 327 -5.77 17.10 22.87
CA PRO A 327 -5.66 16.01 23.82
C PRO A 327 -5.02 16.50 25.12
N TYR A 328 -5.62 16.13 26.26
CA TYR A 328 -5.16 16.53 27.59
C TYR A 328 -3.71 16.06 27.82
N GLN A 329 -2.74 16.98 27.79
CA GLN A 329 -1.32 16.66 27.99
C GLN A 329 -0.92 16.28 29.44
N ASN A 330 -1.88 16.18 30.36
CA ASN A 330 -1.61 15.78 31.75
C ASN A 330 -1.70 14.27 32.01
N CYS A 331 -1.79 13.45 30.97
CA CYS A 331 -1.51 12.02 31.12
C CYS A 331 -0.13 11.76 30.53
N SER A 332 0.78 11.21 31.35
CA SER A 332 1.91 10.47 30.81
C SER A 332 1.35 9.47 29.82
N ILE A 333 1.59 9.69 28.53
CA ILE A 333 1.34 8.69 27.50
C ILE A 333 2.31 7.56 27.83
N ASP A 334 1.81 6.55 28.54
CA ASP A 334 2.37 5.22 28.42
C ASP A 334 2.06 4.81 26.99
N PHE A 335 2.96 5.20 26.08
CA PHE A 335 3.00 4.59 24.76
C PHE A 335 2.98 3.09 25.02
N PRO A 336 2.15 2.29 24.31
CA PRO A 336 2.42 0.86 24.29
C PRO A 336 3.89 0.79 23.87
N SER A 337 4.72 0.31 24.78
CA SER A 337 6.15 0.21 24.57
C SER A 337 6.33 -0.88 23.52
N ALA A 338 6.06 -0.58 22.24
CA ALA A 338 6.72 -1.22 21.14
C ALA A 338 8.19 -0.92 21.43
N PRO A 339 8.95 -1.93 21.86
CA PRO A 339 10.19 -1.62 22.51
C PRO A 339 11.13 -1.08 21.43
N PRO A 340 11.88 0.01 21.70
CA PRO A 340 13.04 0.38 20.90
C PRO A 340 14.03 -0.80 20.76
N SER A 341 13.84 -1.85 21.57
CA SER A 341 14.54 -3.12 21.45
C SER A 341 14.33 -3.83 20.11
N SER A 342 13.26 -3.65 19.33
CA SER A 342 13.10 -4.48 18.10
C SER A 342 14.20 -4.21 17.06
N PHE A 343 14.48 -2.94 16.74
CA PHE A 343 15.53 -2.58 15.78
C PHE A 343 16.92 -2.84 16.35
N THR A 344 17.19 -2.44 17.60
CA THR A 344 18.50 -2.63 18.24
C THR A 344 18.81 -4.11 18.46
N ARG A 345 17.82 -4.93 18.85
CA ARG A 345 17.95 -6.38 19.01
C ARG A 345 18.12 -7.06 17.66
N VAL A 346 17.41 -6.66 16.61
CA VAL A 346 17.61 -7.19 15.24
C VAL A 346 19.01 -6.84 14.73
N ALA A 347 19.50 -5.62 14.97
CA ALA A 347 20.86 -5.22 14.62
C ALA A 347 21.92 -6.01 15.41
N LEU A 348 21.73 -6.18 16.73
CA LEU A 348 22.61 -6.97 17.58
C LEU A 348 22.59 -8.46 17.20
N ARG A 349 21.42 -9.00 16.85
CA ARG A 349 21.23 -10.37 16.36
C ARG A 349 21.98 -10.59 15.05
N ARG A 350 21.94 -9.62 14.13
CA ARG A 350 22.75 -9.64 12.89
C ARG A 350 24.25 -9.58 13.20
N PHE A 351 24.67 -8.73 14.14
CA PHE A 351 26.07 -8.65 14.56
C PHE A 351 26.57 -9.97 15.17
N VAL A 352 25.82 -10.58 16.10
CA VAL A 352 26.14 -11.90 16.66
C VAL A 352 26.24 -12.96 15.56
N SER A 353 25.34 -12.93 14.58
CA SER A 353 25.37 -13.85 13.44
C SER A 353 26.63 -13.67 12.58
N LEU A 354 27.11 -12.44 12.39
CA LEU A 354 28.35 -12.15 11.67
C LEU A 354 29.58 -12.65 12.43
N VAL A 355 29.66 -12.44 13.75
CA VAL A 355 30.77 -12.92 14.58
C VAL A 355 30.83 -14.45 14.60
N ILE A 356 29.69 -15.13 14.67
CA ILE A 356 29.61 -16.61 14.58
C ILE A 356 30.16 -17.08 13.22
N LYS A 357 29.78 -16.40 12.13
CA LYS A 357 30.26 -16.70 10.77
C LYS A 357 31.76 -16.46 10.62
N GLU A 358 32.31 -15.40 11.23
CA GLU A 358 33.76 -15.12 11.25
C GLU A 358 34.56 -16.18 12.00
N ASN A 359 33.93 -16.91 12.94
CA ASN A 359 34.53 -18.04 13.65
C ASN A 359 34.25 -19.40 12.95
N GLU A 360 34.05 -19.38 11.63
CA GLU A 360 33.90 -20.57 10.75
C GLU A 360 32.64 -21.43 11.00
N PHE A 361 31.66 -20.93 11.75
CA PHE A 361 30.36 -21.61 11.88
C PHE A 361 29.44 -21.21 10.72
N ASN A 362 29.20 -22.15 9.79
CA ASN A 362 28.37 -21.92 8.61
C ASN A 362 26.85 -21.86 8.89
N SER A 363 26.40 -22.35 10.05
CA SER A 363 25.00 -22.26 10.49
C SER A 363 24.89 -22.38 12.01
N ALA A 364 23.86 -21.76 12.59
CA ALA A 364 23.53 -21.89 14.01
C ALA A 364 21.99 -21.89 14.20
N PRO A 365 21.45 -22.65 15.17
CA PRO A 365 20.03 -22.60 15.50
C PRO A 365 19.60 -21.18 15.93
N SER A 366 18.39 -20.75 15.55
CA SER A 366 17.86 -19.42 15.94
C SER A 366 17.94 -19.18 17.45
N SER A 367 17.63 -20.19 18.25
CA SER A 367 17.68 -20.13 19.71
C SER A 367 19.08 -19.82 20.26
N VAL A 368 20.14 -20.33 19.62
CA VAL A 368 21.53 -20.04 20.01
C VAL A 368 21.87 -18.58 19.71
N ILE A 369 21.45 -18.08 18.55
CA ILE A 369 21.64 -16.68 18.16
C ILE A 369 20.87 -15.76 19.13
N ASP A 370 19.65 -16.14 19.51
CA ASP A 370 18.82 -15.38 20.45
C ASP A 370 19.44 -15.33 21.85
N ILE A 371 19.92 -16.47 22.39
CA ILE A 371 20.61 -16.54 23.69
C ILE A 371 21.86 -15.66 23.70
N LEU A 372 22.67 -15.71 22.64
CA LEU A 372 23.88 -14.90 22.52
C LEU A 372 23.56 -13.41 22.36
N THR A 373 22.46 -13.07 21.68
CA THR A 373 21.96 -11.70 21.56
C THR A 373 21.54 -11.16 22.93
N ASP A 374 20.78 -11.95 23.71
CA ASP A 374 20.38 -11.59 25.08
C ASP A 374 21.59 -11.40 26.01
N LEU A 375 22.58 -12.30 25.93
CA LEU A 375 23.83 -12.20 26.69
C LEU A 375 24.62 -10.92 26.33
N SER A 376 24.74 -10.62 25.04
CA SER A 376 25.45 -9.42 24.55
C SER A 376 24.75 -8.14 24.99
N GLU A 377 23.42 -8.12 24.92
CA GLU A 377 22.60 -7.00 25.37
C GLU A 377 22.78 -6.77 26.89
N GLY A 378 22.80 -7.85 27.68
CA GLY A 378 23.07 -7.80 29.11
C GLY A 378 24.44 -7.21 29.45
N ILE A 379 25.49 -7.61 28.74
CA ILE A 379 26.86 -7.10 28.94
C ILE A 379 26.92 -5.61 28.59
N LEU A 380 26.37 -5.19 27.43
CA LEU A 380 26.34 -3.79 27.01
C LEU A 380 25.58 -2.91 28.02
N LYS A 381 24.46 -3.42 28.54
CA LYS A 381 23.69 -2.73 29.58
C LYS A 381 24.51 -2.55 30.85
N ASN A 382 25.24 -3.57 31.29
CA ASN A 382 26.12 -3.49 32.47
C ASN A 382 27.25 -2.47 32.25
N ILE A 383 27.92 -2.49 31.09
CA ILE A 383 28.94 -1.49 30.72
C ILE A 383 28.37 -0.07 30.80
N SER A 384 27.20 0.15 30.19
CA SER A 384 26.58 1.47 30.12
C SER A 384 26.17 2.01 31.50
N GLN A 385 25.63 1.15 32.36
CA GLN A 385 25.19 1.51 33.70
C GLN A 385 26.37 1.82 34.61
N ASP A 386 27.43 1.03 34.52
CA ASP A 386 28.62 1.21 35.33
C ASP A 386 29.42 2.46 34.90
N ALA A 387 29.59 2.68 33.60
CA ALA A 387 30.17 3.91 33.05
C ALA A 387 29.37 5.16 33.49
N LYS A 388 28.03 5.10 33.45
CA LYS A 388 27.14 6.19 33.90
C LYS A 388 27.22 6.46 35.40
N ARG A 389 27.49 5.44 36.22
CA ARG A 389 27.73 5.62 37.67
C ARG A 389 29.06 6.33 37.91
N LYS A 390 30.11 5.91 37.20
CA LYS A 390 31.47 6.47 37.33
C LYS A 390 31.59 7.88 36.74
N SER A 391 30.81 8.22 35.72
CA SER A 391 30.78 9.56 35.12
C SER A 391 30.21 10.64 36.05
N LYS A 392 29.59 10.26 37.17
CA LYS A 392 29.14 11.19 38.21
C LYS A 392 30.28 11.65 39.12
N ASN A 393 31.46 11.02 39.04
CA ASN A 393 32.63 11.44 39.80
C ASN A 393 33.43 12.48 38.98
N PRO A 394 33.47 13.76 39.40
CA PRO A 394 34.13 14.82 38.65
C PRO A 394 35.66 14.72 38.63
N GLN A 395 36.26 13.81 39.41
CA GLN A 395 37.71 13.58 39.42
C GLN A 395 38.19 12.53 38.40
N LEU A 396 37.28 11.80 37.76
CA LEU A 396 37.63 10.80 36.75
C LEU A 396 37.56 11.41 35.35
N THR A 397 38.63 11.28 34.58
CA THR A 397 38.58 11.63 33.16
C THR A 397 37.76 10.61 32.38
N GLN A 398 37.25 10.97 31.20
CA GLN A 398 36.55 10.03 30.32
C GLN A 398 37.36 8.76 30.01
N LYS A 399 38.69 8.89 29.92
CA LYS A 399 39.62 7.78 29.69
C LYS A 399 39.70 6.85 30.90
N ASP A 400 39.70 7.40 32.11
CA ASP A 400 39.70 6.62 33.36
C ASP A 400 38.37 5.88 33.54
N ILE A 401 37.25 6.52 33.21
CA ILE A 401 35.91 5.91 33.27
C ILE A 401 35.84 4.67 32.37
N VAL A 402 36.30 4.76 31.12
CA VAL A 402 36.31 3.62 30.19
C VAL A 402 37.24 2.51 30.69
N ARG A 403 38.46 2.86 31.13
CA ARG A 403 39.45 1.86 31.57
C ARG A 403 39.00 1.11 32.82
N ILE A 404 38.47 1.81 33.83
CA ILE A 404 37.99 1.21 35.07
C ILE A 404 36.72 0.37 34.80
N THR A 405 35.81 0.83 33.94
CA THR A 405 34.59 0.06 33.57
C THR A 405 34.93 -1.25 32.87
N LEU A 406 35.88 -1.24 31.92
CA LEU A 406 36.30 -2.46 31.23
C LEU A 406 37.14 -3.40 32.11
N SER A 407 37.92 -2.85 33.05
CA SER A 407 38.68 -3.63 34.03
C SER A 407 37.78 -4.34 35.04
N ASP A 408 36.77 -3.66 35.59
CA ASP A 408 35.86 -4.23 36.59
C ASP A 408 34.98 -5.34 36.02
N LEU A 409 34.78 -5.35 34.70
CA LEU A 409 34.05 -6.38 33.98
C LEU A 409 34.96 -7.51 33.42
N ASN A 410 36.25 -7.50 33.73
CA ASN A 410 37.25 -8.44 33.20
C ASN A 410 37.29 -8.50 31.66
N LEU A 411 36.97 -7.39 30.99
CA LEU A 411 36.92 -7.29 29.52
C LEU A 411 38.23 -6.77 28.92
N LEU A 412 39.22 -6.43 29.76
CA LEU A 412 40.58 -6.16 29.31
C LEU A 412 41.37 -7.47 29.33
N PRO A 413 42.12 -7.80 28.28
CA PRO A 413 43.10 -8.87 28.36
C PRO A 413 44.07 -8.51 29.49
N ASN A 414 44.38 -9.47 30.37
CA ASN A 414 45.43 -9.32 31.38
C ASN A 414 46.71 -8.84 30.65
N VAL A 415 47.06 -7.57 30.87
CA VAL A 415 48.35 -7.02 30.47
C VAL A 415 49.38 -7.45 31.50
#